data_AF-A0A7X9HFU3-F1
#
_entry.id   AF-A0A7X9HFU3-F1
#
_cell.length_a   1.000
_cell.length_b   1.000
_cell.length_c   1.000
_cell.angle_alpha   90.00
_cell.angle_beta   90.00
_cell.angle_gamma   90.00
#
_symmetry.space_group_name_H-M   'P 1'
#
loop_
_entity.id
_entity.type
_entity.pdbx_description
1 polymer ?
#
loop_
_entity_poly.entity_id
_entity_poly.type
_entity_poly.pdbx_seq_one_letter_code
_entity_poly.pdbx_strand_id
1 'polypeptide(L)'
;MVKQRKHYLIDRSIQVTIATKILVIPIILLTCFSLILLFFVYQNSNYISKISANQENIIEMFMTTPALMDKENQIVVAGEKTFRENLGILQSIKNNNLILLYCAIGITIFQAVLLFVYGVYLTHKIAGPVYVMRQYLKEIHQGKTPQFRQLRKGDLLTDFYDDFIKAIKTLQTKK
;
A
#
# COMPACT_ATOMS: atom_id res chain seq x y z
N MET A 1 13.06 37.49 -10.08
CA MET A 1 12.08 36.40 -9.91
C MET A 1 12.64 35.11 -10.52
N VAL A 2 12.94 34.12 -9.67
CA VAL A 2 13.49 32.82 -10.08
C VAL A 2 12.40 32.05 -10.82
N LYS A 3 12.56 31.90 -12.15
CA LYS A 3 11.68 31.09 -13.00
C LYS A 3 11.69 29.65 -12.46
N GLN A 4 10.63 29.24 -11.77
CA GLN A 4 10.43 27.85 -11.35
C GLN A 4 10.37 26.98 -12.62
N ARG A 5 11.40 26.17 -12.84
CA ARG A 5 11.47 25.27 -14.01
C ARG A 5 10.48 24.13 -13.81
N LYS A 6 9.25 24.30 -14.32
CA LYS A 6 8.18 23.30 -14.36
C LYS A 6 8.39 22.26 -15.47
N HIS A 7 9.56 21.61 -15.51
CA HIS A 7 9.76 20.46 -16.40
C HIS A 7 10.05 19.22 -15.55
N TYR A 8 8.99 18.45 -15.31
CA TYR A 8 8.97 17.33 -14.35
C TYR A 8 9.54 16.03 -14.95
N LEU A 9 9.60 15.94 -16.28
CA LEU A 9 10.16 14.83 -17.04
C LEU A 9 11.46 15.29 -17.70
N ILE A 10 12.57 14.69 -17.25
CA ILE A 10 13.92 15.05 -17.70
C ILE A 10 14.53 13.88 -18.52
N ASP A 11 14.29 12.62 -18.13
CA ASP A 11 14.60 11.43 -18.95
C ASP A 11 13.74 10.22 -18.49
N ARG A 12 12.75 9.84 -19.32
CA ARG A 12 11.76 8.80 -18.99
C ARG A 12 12.39 7.40 -18.87
N SER A 13 13.49 7.16 -19.59
CA SER A 13 14.12 5.83 -19.68
C SER A 13 14.87 5.43 -18.40
N ILE A 14 15.65 6.36 -17.86
CA ILE A 14 16.40 6.16 -16.61
C ILE A 14 15.45 6.12 -15.42
N GLN A 15 14.46 7.02 -15.39
CA GLN A 15 13.46 7.08 -14.33
C GLN A 15 12.68 5.77 -14.21
N VAL A 16 12.16 5.24 -15.33
CA VAL A 16 11.38 3.99 -15.32
C VAL A 16 12.23 2.80 -14.89
N THR A 17 13.48 2.71 -15.35
CA THR A 17 14.37 1.56 -15.02
C THR A 17 14.73 1.52 -13.54
N ILE A 18 15.06 2.67 -12.94
CA ILE A 18 15.39 2.76 -11.51
C ILE A 18 14.13 2.58 -10.66
N ALA A 19 13.03 3.24 -11.04
CA ALA A 19 11.76 3.16 -10.33
C ALA A 19 11.21 1.74 -10.26
N THR A 20 11.20 1.03 -11.39
CA THR A 20 10.69 -0.35 -11.46
C THR A 20 11.49 -1.28 -10.56
N LYS A 21 12.82 -1.25 -10.60
CA LYS A 21 13.64 -2.12 -9.75
C LYS A 21 13.48 -1.84 -8.25
N ILE A 22 13.40 -0.57 -7.84
CA ILE A 22 13.27 -0.21 -6.42
C ILE A 22 11.85 -0.49 -5.90
N LEU A 23 10.82 -0.30 -6.71
CA LEU A 23 9.43 -0.46 -6.27
C LEU A 23 8.93 -1.90 -6.31
N VAL A 24 9.55 -2.80 -7.08
CA VAL A 24 9.09 -4.19 -7.23
C VAL A 24 9.03 -4.92 -5.89
N ILE A 25 10.09 -4.86 -5.08
CA ILE A 25 10.14 -5.55 -3.77
C ILE A 25 9.02 -5.09 -2.83
N PRO A 26 8.86 -3.77 -2.55
CA PRO A 26 7.82 -3.33 -1.63
C PRO A 26 6.40 -3.50 -2.20
N ILE A 27 6.20 -3.47 -3.53
CA ILE A 27 4.93 -3.84 -4.16
C ILE A 27 4.59 -5.32 -3.90
N ILE A 28 5.56 -6.22 -4.05
CA ILE A 28 5.36 -7.66 -3.80
C ILE A 28 5.00 -7.89 -2.33
N LEU A 29 5.74 -7.28 -1.40
CA LEU A 29 5.47 -7.39 0.03
C LEU A 29 4.06 -6.90 0.39
N LEU A 30 3.65 -5.74 -0.12
CA LEU A 30 2.31 -5.20 0.09
C LEU A 30 1.22 -6.11 -0.48
N THR A 31 1.44 -6.62 -1.70
CA THR A 31 0.49 -7.52 -2.35
C THR A 31 0.34 -8.81 -1.54
N CYS A 32 1.45 -9.38 -1.09
CA CYS A 32 1.45 -10.58 -0.25
C CYS A 32 0.70 -10.34 1.07
N PHE A 33 1.00 -9.23 1.76
CA PHE A 33 0.31 -8.84 2.98
C PHE A 33 -1.21 -8.65 2.76
N SER A 34 -1.59 -7.97 1.68
CA SER A 34 -3.01 -7.78 1.34
C SER A 34 -3.71 -9.09 1.03
N LEU A 35 -3.06 -10.03 0.35
CA LEU A 35 -3.63 -11.34 0.04
C LEU A 35 -3.85 -12.16 1.32
N ILE A 36 -2.91 -12.12 2.26
CA ILE A 36 -3.03 -12.78 3.56
C ILE A 36 -4.21 -12.22 4.35
N LEU A 37 -4.35 -10.89 4.41
CA LEU A 37 -5.48 -10.25 5.09
C LEU A 37 -6.83 -10.60 4.44
N LEU A 38 -6.92 -10.52 3.11
CA LEU A 38 -8.14 -10.87 2.39
C LEU A 38 -8.51 -12.34 2.57
N PHE A 39 -7.52 -13.24 2.55
CA PHE A 39 -7.74 -14.65 2.82
C PHE A 39 -8.33 -14.87 4.22
N PHE A 40 -7.77 -14.21 5.24
CA PHE A 40 -8.27 -14.32 6.61
C PHE A 40 -9.71 -13.81 6.75
N VAL A 41 -10.02 -12.64 6.18
CA VAL A 41 -11.38 -12.07 6.20
C VAL A 41 -12.37 -12.96 5.45
N TYR A 42 -11.99 -13.47 4.29
CA TYR A 42 -12.81 -14.38 3.49
C TYR A 42 -13.13 -15.67 4.25
N GLN A 43 -12.10 -16.26 4.86
CA GLN A 43 -12.24 -17.48 5.67
C GLN A 43 -13.20 -17.24 6.85
N ASN A 44 -13.05 -16.12 7.57
CA ASN A 44 -13.91 -15.74 8.68
C ASN A 44 -15.37 -15.50 8.23
N SER A 45 -15.57 -14.84 7.09
CA SER A 45 -16.90 -14.58 6.53
C SER A 45 -17.64 -15.87 6.21
N ASN A 46 -16.95 -16.86 5.65
CA ASN A 46 -17.55 -18.16 5.33
C ASN A 46 -17.96 -18.93 6.59
N TYR A 47 -17.17 -18.89 7.67
CA TYR A 47 -17.56 -19.51 8.94
C TYR A 47 -18.79 -18.84 9.55
N ILE A 48 -18.82 -17.51 9.60
CA ILE A 48 -19.95 -16.75 10.15
C ILE A 48 -21.23 -17.00 9.35
N SER A 49 -21.16 -17.04 8.02
CA SER A 49 -22.33 -17.30 7.17
C SER A 49 -22.93 -18.68 7.42
N LYS A 50 -22.11 -19.71 7.61
CA LYS A 50 -22.58 -21.07 7.92
C LYS A 50 -23.25 -21.14 9.29
N ILE A 51 -22.67 -20.47 10.29
CA ILE A 51 -23.23 -20.42 11.64
C ILE A 51 -24.57 -19.66 11.65
N SER A 52 -24.64 -18.50 10.98
CA SER A 52 -25.85 -17.69 10.89
C SER A 52 -27.01 -18.45 10.23
N ALA A 53 -26.74 -19.15 9.11
CA ALA A 53 -27.77 -19.92 8.42
C ALA A 53 -28.30 -21.10 9.27
N ASN A 54 -27.42 -21.79 10.00
CA ASN A 54 -27.84 -22.85 10.90
C ASN A 54 -28.72 -22.30 12.04
N GLN A 55 -28.42 -21.10 12.51
CA GLN A 55 -29.19 -20.48 13.58
C GLN A 55 -30.57 -20.00 13.14
N GLU A 56 -30.73 -19.51 11.91
CA GLU A 56 -32.04 -19.17 11.35
C GLU A 56 -32.98 -20.40 11.36
N ASN A 57 -32.49 -21.57 10.97
CA ASN A 57 -33.25 -22.82 11.04
C ASN A 57 -33.61 -23.25 12.48
N ILE A 58 -32.72 -23.02 13.44
CA ILE A 58 -32.99 -23.31 14.86
C ILE A 58 -34.02 -22.35 15.42
N ILE A 59 -33.99 -21.06 15.05
CA ILE A 59 -35.04 -20.09 15.40
C ILE A 59 -36.37 -20.58 14.86
N GLU A 60 -36.42 -20.96 13.59
CA GLU A 60 -37.64 -21.42 12.95
C GLU A 60 -38.21 -22.64 13.70
N MET A 61 -37.39 -23.66 13.96
CA MET A 61 -37.79 -24.82 14.76
C MET A 61 -38.32 -24.43 16.15
N PHE A 62 -37.67 -23.47 16.82
CA PHE A 62 -38.09 -22.97 18.12
C PHE A 62 -39.46 -22.27 18.06
N MET A 63 -39.68 -21.44 17.03
CA MET A 63 -40.91 -20.67 16.84
C MET A 63 -42.08 -21.51 16.32
N THR A 64 -41.83 -22.64 15.66
CA THR A 64 -42.87 -23.53 15.13
C THR A 64 -43.21 -24.69 16.04
N THR A 65 -42.41 -24.97 17.07
CA THR A 65 -42.64 -26.09 18.01
C THR A 65 -43.40 -25.61 19.24
N PRO A 66 -44.68 -25.97 19.44
CA PRO A 66 -45.51 -25.42 20.51
C PRO A 66 -44.96 -25.66 21.92
N ALA A 67 -44.32 -26.82 22.14
CA ALA A 67 -43.70 -27.17 23.43
C ALA A 67 -42.50 -26.28 23.79
N LEU A 68 -41.88 -25.63 22.81
CA LEU A 68 -40.75 -24.71 23.00
C LEU A 68 -41.19 -23.26 23.16
N MET A 69 -42.49 -22.96 23.14
CA MET A 69 -43.04 -21.62 23.39
C MET A 69 -43.80 -21.52 24.72
N ASP A 70 -43.71 -22.55 25.56
CA ASP A 70 -44.35 -22.57 26.87
C ASP A 70 -43.71 -21.52 27.80
N LYS A 71 -44.49 -20.47 28.10
CA LYS A 71 -44.06 -19.35 28.94
C LYS A 71 -44.09 -19.67 30.44
N GLU A 72 -44.72 -20.77 30.84
CA GLU A 72 -44.77 -21.21 32.24
C GLU A 72 -43.54 -22.03 32.63
N ASN A 73 -42.86 -22.64 31.64
CA ASN A 73 -41.65 -23.42 31.86
C ASN A 73 -40.40 -22.53 31.92
N GLN A 74 -39.80 -22.42 33.10
CA GLN A 74 -38.58 -21.61 33.32
C GLN A 74 -37.39 -22.03 32.44
N ILE A 75 -37.27 -23.32 32.09
CA ILE A 75 -36.18 -23.82 31.24
C ILE A 75 -36.33 -23.28 29.81
N VAL A 76 -37.56 -23.26 29.30
CA VAL A 76 -37.91 -22.73 27.97
C VAL A 76 -37.62 -21.24 27.92
N VAL A 77 -38.04 -20.48 28.95
CA VAL A 77 -37.81 -19.03 29.04
C VAL A 77 -36.32 -18.69 29.13
N ALA A 78 -35.55 -19.43 29.94
CA ALA A 78 -34.10 -19.21 30.07
C ALA A 78 -33.34 -19.58 28.78
N GLY A 79 -33.74 -20.66 28.12
CA GLY A 79 -33.21 -21.10 26.84
C GLY A 79 -33.48 -20.09 25.72
N GLU A 80 -34.72 -19.59 25.62
CA GLU A 80 -35.12 -18.57 24.65
C GLU A 80 -34.27 -17.30 24.80
N LYS A 81 -34.12 -16.80 26.04
CA LYS A 81 -33.35 -15.60 26.33
C LYS A 81 -31.89 -15.75 25.88
N THR A 82 -31.24 -16.84 26.29
CA THR A 82 -29.84 -17.13 25.93
C THR A 82 -29.67 -17.25 24.42
N PHE A 83 -30.63 -17.87 23.74
CA PHE A 83 -30.62 -18.03 22.30
C PHE A 83 -30.74 -16.69 21.57
N ARG A 84 -31.67 -15.82 21.99
CA ARG A 84 -31.81 -14.45 21.47
C ARG A 84 -30.55 -13.62 21.68
N GLU A 85 -29.90 -13.74 22.83
CA GLU A 85 -28.62 -13.07 23.11
C GLU A 85 -27.51 -13.54 22.16
N ASN A 86 -27.37 -14.86 21.96
CA ASN A 86 -26.39 -15.43 21.03
C ASN A 86 -26.60 -14.99 19.58
N LEU A 87 -27.85 -14.86 19.14
CA LEU A 87 -28.20 -14.32 17.82
C LEU A 87 -27.76 -12.86 17.66
N GLY A 88 -28.00 -12.03 18.69
CA GLY A 88 -27.56 -10.64 18.70
C GLY A 88 -26.03 -10.53 18.60
N ILE A 89 -25.30 -11.40 19.31
CA ILE A 89 -23.83 -11.47 19.23
C ILE A 89 -23.39 -11.86 17.82
N LEU A 90 -24.01 -12.86 17.19
CA LEU A 90 -23.60 -13.32 15.86
C LEU A 90 -23.93 -12.33 14.75
N GLN A 91 -25.06 -11.63 14.86
CA GLN A 91 -25.37 -10.51 13.97
C GLN A 91 -24.33 -9.39 14.11
N SER A 92 -23.89 -9.11 15.34
CA SER A 92 -22.81 -8.14 15.60
C SER A 92 -21.48 -8.58 15.00
N ILE A 93 -21.12 -9.87 15.13
CA ILE A 93 -19.91 -10.45 14.54
C ILE A 93 -19.95 -10.36 13.00
N LYS A 94 -21.10 -10.64 12.37
CA LYS A 94 -21.30 -10.51 10.91
C LYS A 94 -21.07 -9.06 10.46
N ASN A 95 -21.68 -8.09 11.14
CA ASN A 95 -21.51 -6.67 10.82
C ASN A 95 -20.05 -6.22 11.03
N ASN A 96 -19.42 -6.61 12.14
CA ASN A 96 -18.01 -6.32 12.41
C ASN A 96 -17.10 -6.91 11.33
N ASN A 97 -17.39 -8.11 10.84
CA ASN A 97 -16.60 -8.72 9.76
C ASN A 97 -16.74 -7.98 8.42
N LEU A 98 -17.92 -7.44 8.11
CA LEU A 98 -18.09 -6.58 6.94
C LEU A 98 -17.31 -5.27 7.08
N ILE A 99 -17.30 -4.67 8.28
CA ILE A 99 -16.48 -3.50 8.57
C ILE A 99 -14.99 -3.84 8.39
N LEU A 100 -14.53 -4.97 8.92
CA LEU A 100 -13.16 -5.45 8.74
C LEU A 100 -12.81 -5.65 7.26
N LEU A 101 -13.73 -6.19 6.45
CA LEU A 101 -13.54 -6.33 5.00
C LEU A 101 -13.35 -4.96 4.32
N TYR A 102 -14.23 -4.01 4.59
CA TYR A 102 -14.11 -2.66 4.02
C TYR A 102 -12.84 -1.94 4.50
N CYS A 103 -12.48 -2.10 5.77
CA CYS A 103 -11.22 -1.58 6.31
C CYS A 103 -10.01 -2.22 5.64
N ALA A 104 -9.99 -3.53 5.43
CA ALA A 104 -8.91 -4.23 4.75
C ALA A 104 -8.74 -3.74 3.31
N ILE A 105 -9.83 -3.62 2.56
CA ILE A 105 -9.82 -3.05 1.20
C ILE A 105 -9.32 -1.60 1.22
N GLY A 106 -9.83 -0.78 2.16
CA GLY A 106 -9.43 0.62 2.30
C GLY A 106 -7.94 0.79 2.60
N ILE A 107 -7.41 0.00 3.54
CA ILE A 107 -5.98 -0.02 3.87
C ILE A 107 -5.15 -0.46 2.66
N THR A 108 -5.60 -1.47 1.91
CA THR A 108 -4.91 -1.94 0.69
C THR A 108 -4.82 -0.87 -0.39
N ILE A 109 -5.90 -0.13 -0.62
CA ILE A 109 -5.90 0.98 -1.57
C ILE A 109 -4.99 2.11 -1.06
N PHE A 110 -5.11 2.46 0.22
CA PHE A 110 -4.33 3.52 0.85
C PHE A 110 -2.82 3.27 0.77
N GLN A 111 -2.36 2.07 1.12
CA GLN A 111 -0.95 1.70 1.04
C GLN A 111 -0.43 1.69 -0.41
N ALA A 112 -1.25 1.28 -1.38
CA ALA A 112 -0.88 1.30 -2.79
C ALA A 112 -0.65 2.75 -3.28
N VAL A 113 -1.54 3.68 -2.89
CA VAL A 113 -1.41 5.11 -3.20
C VAL A 113 -0.17 5.69 -2.54
N LEU A 114 0.06 5.42 -1.24
CA LEU A 114 1.24 5.89 -0.53
C LEU A 114 2.53 5.43 -1.19
N LEU A 115 2.62 4.15 -1.57
CA LEU A 115 3.80 3.60 -2.20
C LEU A 115 4.03 4.19 -3.59
N PHE A 116 2.97 4.42 -4.36
CA PHE A 116 3.08 5.08 -5.66
C PHE A 116 3.66 6.50 -5.53
N VAL A 117 3.12 7.30 -4.60
CA VAL A 117 3.60 8.66 -4.34
C VAL A 117 5.05 8.64 -3.86
N TYR A 118 5.39 7.74 -2.93
CA TYR A 118 6.76 7.59 -2.44
C TYR A 118 7.74 7.16 -3.54
N GLY A 119 7.32 6.24 -4.41
CA GLY A 119 8.11 5.77 -5.54
C GLY A 119 8.43 6.88 -6.53
N VAL A 120 7.44 7.69 -6.88
CA VAL A 120 7.63 8.88 -7.74
C VAL A 120 8.61 9.85 -7.07
N TYR A 121 8.39 10.18 -5.80
CA TYR A 121 9.24 11.08 -5.04
C TYR A 121 10.72 10.62 -5.01
N LEU A 122 10.96 9.33 -4.72
CA LEU A 122 12.30 8.76 -4.67
C LEU A 122 12.97 8.79 -6.06
N THR A 123 12.22 8.44 -7.10
CA THR A 123 12.70 8.44 -8.49
C THR A 123 13.17 9.82 -8.92
N HIS A 124 12.46 10.89 -8.55
CA HIS A 124 12.87 12.25 -8.86
C HIS A 124 14.21 12.63 -8.21
N LYS A 125 14.42 12.22 -6.96
CA LYS A 125 15.64 12.53 -6.21
C LYS A 125 16.88 11.79 -6.71
N ILE A 126 16.71 10.65 -7.38
CA ILE A 126 17.81 9.88 -7.97
C ILE A 126 18.05 10.29 -9.42
N ALA A 127 16.99 10.32 -10.23
CA ALA A 127 17.12 10.54 -11.67
C ALA A 127 17.56 11.97 -12.03
N GLY A 128 17.27 12.96 -11.18
CA GLY A 128 17.74 14.33 -11.33
C GLY A 128 19.27 14.40 -11.44
N PRO A 129 20.01 14.04 -10.38
CA PRO A 129 21.48 13.99 -10.39
C PRO A 129 22.06 13.12 -11.52
N VAL A 130 21.51 11.92 -11.74
CA VAL A 130 21.98 11.00 -12.78
C VAL A 130 21.89 11.66 -14.17
N TYR A 131 20.78 12.34 -14.46
CA TYR A 131 20.64 13.05 -15.73
C TYR A 131 21.68 14.17 -15.89
N VAL A 132 21.94 14.94 -14.83
CA VAL A 132 22.94 16.02 -14.88
C VAL A 132 24.33 15.44 -15.18
N MET A 133 24.74 14.38 -14.49
CA MET A 133 26.03 13.73 -14.72
C MET A 133 26.12 13.14 -16.14
N ARG A 134 25.05 12.52 -16.63
CA ARG A 134 24.97 11.99 -18.00
C ARG A 134 25.16 13.09 -19.05
N GLN A 135 24.57 14.27 -18.83
CA GLN A 135 24.74 15.40 -19.73
C GLN A 135 26.18 15.91 -19.74
N TYR A 136 26.85 15.97 -18.59
CA TYR A 136 28.27 16.35 -18.53
C TYR A 136 29.18 15.35 -19.25
N LEU A 137 28.94 14.05 -19.08
CA LEU A 137 29.67 13.03 -19.84
C LEU A 137 29.49 13.22 -21.36
N LYS A 138 28.27 13.54 -21.81
CA LYS A 138 27.98 13.79 -23.22
C LYS A 138 28.72 15.03 -23.76
N GLU A 139 28.79 16.10 -22.98
CA GLU A 139 29.55 17.30 -23.35
C GLU A 139 31.06 17.03 -23.45
N ILE A 140 31.61 16.31 -22.47
CA ILE A 140 33.03 15.90 -22.47
C ILE A 140 33.34 15.01 -23.67
N HIS A 141 32.47 14.04 -23.98
CA HIS A 141 32.60 13.17 -25.14
C HIS A 141 32.61 13.94 -26.47
N GLN A 142 31.92 15.09 -26.53
CA GLN A 142 31.93 16.01 -27.67
C GLN A 142 33.13 16.97 -27.68
N GLY A 143 34.09 16.81 -26.76
CA GLY A 143 35.24 17.71 -26.61
C GLY A 143 34.90 19.06 -25.97
N LYS A 144 33.69 19.24 -25.45
CA LYS A 144 33.26 20.48 -24.78
C LYS A 144 33.60 20.45 -23.30
N THR A 145 33.83 21.62 -22.72
CA THR A 145 34.01 21.77 -21.27
C THR A 145 32.65 22.00 -20.61
N PRO A 146 32.16 21.05 -19.79
CA PRO A 146 30.86 21.19 -19.15
C PRO A 146 30.84 22.30 -18.10
N GLN A 147 29.73 23.02 -18.02
CA GLN A 147 29.51 24.02 -16.98
C GLN A 147 28.86 23.36 -15.76
N PHE A 148 29.67 23.10 -14.73
CA PHE A 148 29.19 22.49 -13.49
C PHE A 148 28.24 23.41 -12.73
N ARG A 149 27.12 22.86 -12.28
CA ARG A 149 26.13 23.54 -11.43
C ARG A 149 25.97 22.79 -10.11
N GLN A 150 25.34 23.39 -9.11
CA GLN A 150 24.99 22.64 -7.90
C GLN A 150 23.73 21.79 -8.12
N LEU A 151 23.64 20.64 -7.44
CA LEU A 151 22.43 19.84 -7.39
C LEU A 151 21.33 20.52 -6.56
N ARG A 152 20.10 20.05 -6.71
CA ARG A 152 18.97 20.60 -5.95
C ARG A 152 19.06 20.11 -4.51
N LYS A 153 18.60 20.94 -3.56
CA LYS A 153 18.54 20.53 -2.15
C LYS A 153 17.65 19.30 -2.01
N GLY A 154 18.17 18.27 -1.34
CA GLY A 154 17.47 17.03 -1.06
C GLY A 154 17.59 15.94 -2.13
N ASP A 155 18.37 16.15 -3.19
CA ASP A 155 18.76 15.06 -4.09
C ASP A 155 19.59 13.99 -3.35
N LEU A 156 19.50 12.72 -3.75
CA LEU A 156 20.09 11.60 -3.00
C LEU A 156 21.57 11.31 -3.31
N LEU A 157 22.05 11.74 -4.48
CA LEU A 157 23.39 11.42 -4.98
C LEU A 157 24.35 12.61 -4.87
N THR A 158 24.18 13.48 -3.87
CA THR A 158 25.00 14.69 -3.70
C THR A 158 26.47 14.38 -3.52
N ASP A 159 26.80 13.42 -2.66
CA ASP A 159 28.19 13.12 -2.32
C ASP A 159 28.92 12.50 -3.53
N PHE A 160 28.25 11.55 -4.19
CA PHE A 160 28.74 10.97 -5.44
C PHE A 160 28.93 12.03 -6.54
N TYR A 161 28.01 12.98 -6.64
CA TYR A 161 28.09 14.07 -7.60
C TYR A 161 29.30 14.98 -7.35
N ASP A 162 29.56 15.30 -6.08
CA ASP A 162 30.70 16.14 -5.72
C ASP A 162 32.02 15.45 -6.06
N ASP A 163 32.13 14.15 -5.79
CA ASP A 163 33.30 13.35 -6.16
C ASP A 163 33.44 13.19 -7.68
N PHE A 164 32.32 13.02 -8.39
CA PHE A 164 32.28 12.99 -9.85
C PHE A 164 32.80 14.30 -10.46
N ILE A 165 32.39 15.47 -9.93
CA ILE A 165 32.92 16.77 -10.37
C ILE A 165 34.42 16.89 -10.09
N LYS A 166 34.88 16.52 -8.89
CA LYS A 166 36.30 16.59 -8.53
C LYS A 166 37.15 15.75 -9.48
N ALA A 167 36.70 14.54 -9.81
CA ALA A 167 37.38 13.65 -10.74
C ALA A 167 37.51 14.27 -12.14
N ILE A 168 36.42 14.81 -12.70
CA ILE A 168 36.47 15.44 -14.02
C ILE A 168 37.38 16.67 -14.01
N LYS A 169 37.28 17.53 -12.99
CA LYS A 169 38.15 18.72 -12.89
C LYS A 169 39.63 18.32 -12.87
N THR A 170 39.97 17.29 -12.10
CA THR A 170 41.35 16.79 -12.00
C THR A 170 41.86 16.27 -13.34
N LEU A 171 41.01 15.57 -14.10
CA LEU A 171 41.36 15.09 -15.44
C LEU A 171 41.52 16.22 -16.45
N GLN A 172 40.71 17.28 -16.34
CA GLN A 172 40.83 18.46 -17.20
C GLN A 172 42.09 19.27 -16.92
N THR A 173 42.53 19.33 -15.66
CA THR A 173 43.78 20.02 -15.27
C THR A 173 45.05 19.23 -15.58
N LYS A 174 44.93 17.91 -15.84
CA LYS A 174 46.05 17.04 -16.22
C LYS A 174 46.31 16.97 -17.74
N LYS A 175 45.55 17.70 -18.55
CA LYS A 175 45.88 17.94 -19.96
C LYS A 175 47.04 18.94 -20.07
#